data_AF-A0A9E3D6E1-F1
#
_entry.id   AF-A0A9E3D6E1-F1
#
_cell.length_a   1.000
_cell.length_b   1.000
_cell.length_c   1.000
_cell.angle_alpha   90.00
_cell.angle_beta   90.00
_cell.angle_gamma   90.00
#
_symmetry.space_group_name_H-M   'P 1'
#
loop_
_entity.id
_entity.type
_entity.pdbx_description
1 polymer ?
#
loop_
_entity_poly.entity_id
_entity_poly.type
_entity_poly.pdbx_seq_one_letter_code
_entity_poly.pdbx_strand_id
1 'polypeptide(L)' 'MTATRRLVAILGADVAGYSRLMGADEEGTHERLQAHLRELVNPKIAERRGRVVKNTGDGLLAEFPSVVDA' A
#
# COMPACT_ATOMS: atom_id res chain seq x y z
N MET A 1 22.88 8.60 -13.97
CA MET A 1 22.43 8.53 -12.56
C MET A 1 23.00 7.25 -11.97
N THR A 2 23.86 7.35 -10.96
CA THR A 2 24.37 6.17 -10.25
C THR A 2 23.26 5.59 -9.37
N ALA A 3 23.00 4.29 -9.48
CA ALA A 3 22.00 3.63 -8.65
C ALA A 3 22.49 3.53 -7.21
N THR A 4 21.76 4.13 -6.26
CA THR A 4 22.06 4.03 -4.83
C THR A 4 21.57 2.68 -4.29
N ARG A 5 22.47 1.86 -3.76
CA ARG A 5 22.14 0.58 -3.12
C ARG A 5 21.94 0.80 -1.62
N ARG A 6 20.90 0.19 -1.05
CA ARG A 6 20.59 0.21 0.38
C ARG A 6 19.79 -1.03 0.78
N LEU A 7 19.90 -1.42 2.04
CA LEU A 7 19.06 -2.44 2.65
C LEU A 7 17.78 -1.77 3.18
N VAL A 8 16.62 -2.32 2.85
CA VAL A 8 15.30 -1.84 3.29
C VAL A 8 14.37 -3.04 3.48
N ALA A 9 13.35 -2.89 4.34
CA ALA A 9 12.24 -3.83 4.42
C ALA A 9 11.18 -3.46 3.37
N ILE A 10 10.62 -4.46 2.68
CA ILE A 10 9.58 -4.27 1.67
C ILE A 10 8.29 -4.94 2.18
N LEU A 11 7.22 -4.17 2.26
CA LEU A 11 5.87 -4.63 2.56
C LEU A 11 5.08 -4.72 1.26
N GLY A 12 4.49 -5.90 1.00
CA GLY A 12 3.47 -6.08 -0.03
C GLY A 12 2.12 -6.38 0.62
N ALA A 13 1.09 -5.67 0.18
CA ALA A 13 -0.29 -5.85 0.65
C ALA A 13 -1.25 -5.84 -0.53
N ASP A 14 -2.38 -6.52 -0.38
CA ASP A 14 -3.41 -6.63 -1.42
C ASP A 14 -4.80 -6.78 -0.78
N VAL A 15 -5.86 -6.45 -1.53
CA VAL A 15 -7.24 -6.54 -1.03
C VAL A 15 -7.77 -7.96 -1.20
N ALA A 16 -7.99 -8.64 -0.08
CA ALA A 16 -8.57 -9.97 -0.10
C ALA A 16 -9.96 -9.98 -0.77
N GLY A 17 -10.12 -10.80 -1.81
CA GLY A 17 -11.40 -10.95 -2.52
C GLY A 17 -11.79 -9.75 -3.40
N TYR A 18 -10.83 -8.89 -3.76
CA TYR A 18 -11.09 -7.69 -4.55
C TYR A 18 -11.94 -7.93 -5.80
N SER A 19 -11.63 -8.94 -6.60
CA SER A 19 -12.41 -9.24 -7.81
C SER A 19 -13.88 -9.54 -7.52
N ARG A 20 -14.18 -10.20 -6.38
CA ARG A 20 -15.57 -10.45 -5.96
C ARG A 20 -16.27 -9.17 -5.55
N LEU A 21 -15.57 -8.30 -4.82
CA LEU A 21 -16.10 -7.01 -4.36
C LEU A 21 -16.38 -6.10 -5.55
N MET A 22 -15.43 -6.00 -6.49
CA MET A 22 -15.57 -5.24 -7.74
C MET A 22 -16.72 -5.76 -8.60
N GLY A 23 -16.92 -7.08 -8.68
CA GLY A 23 -18.04 -7.66 -9.42
C GLY A 23 -19.41 -7.42 -8.80
N ALA A 24 -19.48 -7.17 -7.48
CA ALA A 24 -20.73 -6.91 -6.77
C ALA A 24 -21.08 -5.42 -6.72
N ASP A 25 -20.07 -4.56 -6.55
CA ASP A 25 -20.20 -3.11 -6.42
C ASP A 25 -18.87 -2.46 -6.81
N GLU A 26 -18.73 -2.10 -8.08
CA GLU A 26 -17.50 -1.53 -8.64
C GLU A 26 -17.16 -0.17 -8.03
N GLU A 27 -18.09 0.78 -8.12
CA GLU A 27 -17.89 2.17 -7.68
C GLU A 27 -17.67 2.23 -6.17
N GLY A 28 -18.54 1.60 -5.38
CA GLY A 28 -18.39 1.62 -3.93
C GLY A 28 -17.13 0.89 -3.46
N THR A 29 -16.69 -0.17 -4.14
CA THR A 29 -15.42 -0.84 -3.78
C THR A 29 -14.23 0.06 -4.05
N HIS A 30 -14.24 0.78 -5.19
CA HIS A 30 -13.21 1.76 -5.50
C HIS A 30 -13.17 2.89 -4.47
N GLU A 31 -14.31 3.49 -4.15
CA GLU A 31 -14.38 4.58 -3.17
C GLU A 31 -13.89 4.16 -1.78
N ARG A 32 -14.31 2.99 -1.30
CA ARG A 32 -13.87 2.43 -0.01
C ARG A 32 -12.38 2.15 0.02
N LEU A 33 -11.83 1.58 -1.06
CA LEU A 33 -10.38 1.35 -1.19
C LEU A 33 -9.62 2.68 -1.12
N GLN A 34 -10.05 3.70 -1.87
CA GLN A 34 -9.41 5.00 -1.86
C GLN A 34 -9.50 5.70 -0.50
N ALA A 35 -10.63 5.58 0.20
CA ALA A 35 -10.79 6.07 1.57
C ALA A 35 -9.80 5.38 2.52
N HIS A 36 -9.72 4.05 2.51
CA HIS A 36 -8.76 3.31 3.33
C HIS A 36 -7.31 3.68 3.04
N LEU A 37 -6.95 3.83 1.76
CA LEU A 37 -5.61 4.27 1.37
C LEU A 37 -5.27 5.65 1.95
N ARG A 38 -6.19 6.62 1.85
CA ARG A 38 -5.97 8.00 2.30
C ARG A 38 -6.02 8.17 3.81
N GLU A 39 -6.96 7.53 4.48
CA GLU A 39 -7.30 7.80 5.88
C GLU A 39 -6.58 6.87 6.85
N LEU A 40 -6.20 5.67 6.40
CA LEU A 40 -5.61 4.66 7.27
C LEU A 40 -4.22 4.23 6.81
N VAL A 41 -4.10 3.71 5.58
CA VAL A 41 -2.89 3.04 5.13
C VAL A 41 -1.73 4.02 4.95
N ASN A 42 -1.90 5.08 4.16
CA ASN A 42 -0.83 6.05 3.92
C ASN A 42 -0.38 6.76 5.21
N PRO A 43 -1.29 7.23 6.09
CA PRO A 43 -0.88 7.80 7.37
C PRO A 43 -0.08 6.83 8.25
N LYS A 44 -0.49 5.56 8.33
CA LYS A 44 0.21 4.54 9.14
C LYS A 44 1.59 4.21 8.59
N ILE A 45 1.74 4.12 7.28
CA ILE A 45 3.03 3.94 6.63
C ILE A 45 3.95 5.12 6.97
N ALA A 46 3.45 6.34 6.84
CA ALA A 46 4.23 7.55 7.13
C ALA A 46 4.62 7.67 8.61
N GLU A 47 3.71 7.35 9.54
CA GLU A 47 3.96 7.32 10.99
C GLU A 47 5.13 6.40 11.35
N ARG A 48 5.28 5.31 10.61
CA ARG A 48 6.36 4.33 10.77
C ARG A 48 7.58 4.59 9.89
N ARG A 49 7.72 5.81 9.33
CA ARG A 49 8.85 6.21 8.46
C ARG A 49 8.95 5.39 7.17
N GLY A 50 7.88 4.71 6.80
CA GLY A 50 7.77 4.01 5.53
C GLY A 50 7.43 4.95 4.38
N ARG A 51 7.61 4.46 3.15
CA ARG A 51 7.21 5.15 1.92
C ARG A 51 6.53 4.19 0.97
N VAL A 52 5.38 4.59 0.43
CA VAL A 52 4.75 3.88 -0.68
C VAL A 52 5.65 3.98 -1.92
N VAL A 53 6.02 2.83 -2.47
CA VAL A 53 6.84 2.72 -3.69
C VAL A 53 5.92 2.72 -4.91
N LYS A 54 4.83 1.95 -4.86
CA LYS A 54 3.82 1.90 -5.92
C LYS A 54 2.48 1.41 -5.39
N ASN A 55 1.41 1.88 -6.03
CA ASN A 55 0.09 1.25 -5.99
C ASN A 55 -0.13 0.54 -7.32
N THR A 56 -0.73 -0.64 -7.31
CA THR A 56 -1.01 -1.41 -8.54
C THR A 56 -2.38 -2.06 -8.39
N GLY A 57 -3.42 -1.39 -8.88
CA GLY A 57 -4.80 -1.82 -8.66
C GLY A 57 -5.18 -1.75 -7.18
N ASP A 58 -5.53 -2.90 -6.64
CA ASP A 58 -5.76 -3.19 -5.22
C ASP A 58 -4.48 -3.46 -4.42
N GLY A 59 -3.37 -3.71 -5.10
CA GLY A 59 -2.07 -3.98 -4.50
C GLY A 59 -1.29 -2.73 -4.11
N LEU A 60 -0.48 -2.88 -3.06
CA LEU A 60 0.39 -1.87 -2.49
C LEU A 60 1.80 -2.42 -2.27
N LEU A 61 2.83 -1.65 -2.63
CA LEU A 61 4.19 -1.86 -2.14
C LEU A 61 4.66 -0.64 -1.35
N ALA A 62 5.17 -0.88 -0.16
CA ALA A 62 5.84 0.11 0.66
C ALA A 62 7.23 -0.36 1.09
N GLU A 63 8.14 0.59 1.29
CA GLU A 63 9.45 0.33 1.85
C GLU A 63 9.60 0.98 3.23
N PHE A 64 10.39 0.36 4.10
CA PHE A 64 10.70 0.84 5.43
C PHE A 64 12.21 0.77 5.69
N PRO A 65 12.77 1.67 6.52
CA PRO A 65 14.19 1.65 6.86
C PRO A 65 14.59 0.46 7.75
N SER A 66 13.63 -0.21 8.39
CA SER A 66 13.84 -1.36 9.28
C SER A 66 12.65 -2.32 9.21
N VAL A 67 12.88 -3.60 9.52
CA VAL A 67 11.80 -4.60 9.65
C VAL A 67 10.86 -4.31 10.83
N VAL A 68 11.35 -3.64 11.88
CA VAL A 68 10.53 -3.29 13.07
C VAL A 68 9.58 -2.12 12.77
N ASP A 69 9.90 -1.34 11.73
CA ASP A 69 9.05 -0.24 11.27
C ASP A 69 7.97 -0.72 10.28
N ALA A 70 8.14 -1.88 9.64
CA ALA A 70 7.18 -2.45 8.70
C ALA A 70 6.03 -3.18 9.42
#